data_AF-A0A2M7CYK4-F1
#
_entry.id   AF-A0A2M7CYK4-F1
#
_cell.length_a   1.000
_cell.length_b   1.000
_cell.length_c   1.000
_cell.angle_alpha   90.00
_cell.angle_beta   90.00
_cell.angle_gamma   90.00
#
_symmetry.space_group_name_H-M   'P 1'
#
loop_
_entity.id
_entity.type
_entity.pdbx_description
1 polymer ?
#
loop_
_entity_poly.entity_id
_entity_poly.type
_entity_poly.pdbx_seq_one_letter_code
_entity_poly.pdbx_strand_id
1 'polypeptide(L)' 'MKISDIKFEMEINGVDGADIALILELCKARGFESEILDEELVKKGYDKIFTVDYDMMDDYSDDDEYETVVKFPHKKHYNE' A
#
# COMPACT_ATOMS: atom_id res chain seq x y z
N MET A 1 14.45 -8.53 5.89
CA MET A 1 13.38 -9.25 5.16
C MET A 1 13.87 -10.65 4.84
N LYS A 2 13.07 -11.71 4.98
CA LYS A 2 13.50 -13.08 4.58
C LYS A 2 13.07 -13.37 3.15
N ILE A 3 13.83 -14.21 2.45
CA ILE A 3 13.51 -14.70 1.10
C ILE A 3 12.10 -15.30 1.03
N SER A 4 11.71 -16.02 2.09
CA SER A 4 10.38 -16.63 2.20
C SER A 4 9.27 -15.59 2.26
N ASP A 5 9.49 -14.47 2.96
CA ASP A 5 8.51 -13.38 3.08
C ASP A 5 8.35 -12.67 1.72
N ILE A 6 9.47 -12.40 1.03
CA ILE A 6 9.48 -11.78 -0.30
C ILE A 6 8.69 -12.61 -1.31
N LYS A 7 8.95 -13.92 -1.34
CA LYS A 7 8.24 -14.86 -2.21
C LYS A 7 6.73 -14.82 -1.94
N PHE A 8 6.35 -14.83 -0.66
CA PHE A 8 4.96 -14.82 -0.22
C PHE A 8 4.23 -13.53 -0.62
N GLU A 9 4.86 -12.36 -0.42
CA GLU A 9 4.26 -11.08 -0.82
C GLU A 9 4.08 -10.99 -2.35
N MET A 10 5.05 -11.44 -3.13
CA MET A 10 4.93 -11.51 -4.59
C MET A 10 3.83 -12.47 -5.05
N GLU A 11 3.70 -13.64 -4.43
CA GLU A 11 2.63 -14.61 -4.73
C GLU A 11 1.23 -14.05 -4.42
N ILE A 12 1.07 -13.32 -3.32
CA ILE A 12 -0.21 -12.66 -2.97
C ILE A 12 -0.58 -11.57 -3.99
N ASN A 13 0.40 -10.86 -4.54
CA ASN A 13 0.18 -9.81 -5.54
C ASN A 13 0.01 -10.35 -6.97
N GLY A 14 0.04 -11.67 -7.16
CA GLY A 14 -0.19 -12.29 -8.47
C GLY A 14 1.01 -12.22 -9.42
N VAL A 15 2.22 -12.06 -8.89
CA VAL A 15 3.46 -12.14 -9.69
C VAL A 15 3.68 -13.58 -10.14
N ASP A 16 4.06 -13.78 -11.40
CA ASP A 16 4.32 -15.13 -11.93
C ASP A 16 5.51 -15.80 -11.26
N GLY A 17 5.41 -17.11 -10.99
CA GLY A 17 6.44 -17.88 -10.31
C GLY A 17 7.80 -17.89 -11.03
N ALA A 18 7.81 -17.81 -12.36
CA ALA A 18 9.05 -17.71 -13.15
C ALA A 18 9.72 -16.34 -12.94
N ASP A 19 8.93 -15.27 -12.86
CA ASP A 19 9.43 -13.93 -12.56
C ASP A 19 9.98 -13.83 -11.14
N ILE A 20 9.26 -14.40 -10.16
CA ILE A 20 9.71 -14.48 -8.76
C ILE A 20 11.07 -15.17 -8.67
N ALA A 21 11.24 -16.32 -9.32
CA ALA A 21 12.51 -17.04 -9.30
C ALA A 21 13.67 -16.20 -9.87
N LEU A 22 13.42 -15.47 -10.96
CA LEU A 22 14.38 -14.57 -11.60
C LEU A 22 14.78 -13.41 -10.70
N ILE A 23 13.79 -12.76 -10.06
CA ILE A 23 14.03 -11.65 -9.14
C ILE A 23 14.81 -12.14 -7.92
N LEU A 24 14.46 -13.29 -7.35
CA LEU A 24 15.17 -13.88 -6.22
C LEU A 24 16.63 -14.24 -6.55
N GLU A 25 16.90 -14.67 -7.78
CA GLU A 25 18.27 -14.94 -8.24
C GLU A 25 19.10 -13.66 -8.38
N LEU A 26 18.49 -12.60 -8.93
CA LEU A 26 19.13 -11.28 -9.03
C LEU A 26 19.41 -10.67 -7.65
N CYS A 27 18.45 -10.77 -6.73
CA CYS A 27 18.61 -10.31 -5.35
C CYS A 27 19.63 -11.15 -4.56
N LYS A 28 19.82 -12.43 -4.88
CA LYS A 28 20.93 -13.22 -4.31
C LYS A 28 22.31 -12.63 -4.65
N ALA A 29 22.46 -12.01 -5.82
CA ALA A 29 23.71 -11.42 -6.27
C ALA A 29 23.91 -9.98 -5.77
N ARG A 30 22.84 -9.20 -5.64
CA ARG A 30 22.90 -7.75 -5.32
C ARG A 30 22.50 -7.39 -3.88
N GLY A 31 21.69 -8.21 -3.23
CA GLY A 31 21.06 -7.92 -1.94
C GLY A 31 19.53 -7.97 -2.01
N PHE A 32 18.90 -8.29 -0.88
CA PHE A 32 17.43 -8.34 -0.73
C PHE A 32 16.90 -7.01 -0.19
N GLU A 33 17.15 -5.93 -0.92
CA GLU A 33 16.62 -4.60 -0.61
C GLU A 33 15.26 -4.41 -1.28
N SER A 34 14.30 -3.83 -0.56
CA SER A 34 12.94 -3.58 -1.03
C SER A 34 12.92 -2.74 -2.31
N GLU A 35 13.77 -1.70 -2.38
CA GLU A 35 13.92 -0.86 -3.57
C GLU A 35 14.35 -1.67 -4.81
N ILE A 36 15.30 -2.60 -4.65
CA ILE A 36 15.77 -3.45 -5.76
C ILE A 36 14.66 -4.40 -6.21
N LEU A 37 13.92 -4.99 -5.27
CA LEU A 37 12.80 -5.88 -5.58
C LEU A 37 11.73 -5.14 -6.39
N ASP A 38 11.36 -3.94 -5.95
CA ASP A 38 10.38 -3.10 -6.65
C ASP A 38 10.88 -2.61 -8.01
N GLU A 39 12.15 -2.26 -8.14
CA GLU A 39 12.72 -1.95 -9.46
C GLU A 39 12.60 -3.12 -10.44
N GLU A 40 12.89 -4.35 -9.99
CA GLU A 40 12.80 -5.53 -10.84
C GLU A 40 11.34 -5.92 -11.15
N LEU A 41 10.42 -5.71 -10.21
CA LEU A 41 8.98 -5.85 -10.41
C LEU A 41 8.48 -4.85 -11.46
N VAL A 42 8.81 -3.56 -11.31
CA VAL A 42 8.40 -2.49 -12.24
C VAL A 42 8.97 -2.72 -13.64
N LYS A 43 10.23 -3.16 -13.76
CA LYS A 43 10.83 -3.53 -15.06
C LYS A 43 10.06 -4.62 -15.78
N LYS A 44 9.42 -5.52 -15.04
CA LYS A 44 8.58 -6.61 -15.57
C LYS A 44 7.12 -6.19 -15.79
N GLY A 45 6.74 -4.98 -15.37
CA GLY A 45 5.38 -4.44 -15.52
C GLY A 45 4.48 -4.70 -14.32
N TYR A 46 5.04 -5.07 -13.17
CA TYR A 46 4.31 -5.19 -11.91
C TYR A 46 4.39 -3.88 -11.12
N ASP A 47 3.38 -3.62 -10.31
CA ASP A 47 3.40 -2.51 -9.35
C ASP A 47 4.40 -2.78 -8.23
N LYS A 48 4.79 -1.69 -7.54
CA LYS A 48 5.60 -1.79 -6.33
C LYS A 48 4.80 -2.49 -5.23
N ILE A 49 5.43 -3.43 -4.55
CA ILE A 49 4.85 -4.24 -3.47
C ILE A 49 5.50 -3.88 -2.13
N PHE A 50 6.82 -3.65 -2.09
CA PHE A 50 7.57 -3.55 -0.82
C PHE A 50 7.79 -2.13 -0.32
N THR A 51 7.99 -1.16 -1.23
CA THR A 51 8.16 0.27 -0.93
C THR A 51 6.85 1.03 -1.13
N VAL A 52 5.71 0.38 -0.92
CA VAL A 52 4.43 1.09 -0.91
C VAL A 52 4.34 1.86 0.40
N ASP A 53 4.75 3.13 0.36
CA ASP A 53 4.59 4.07 1.47
C ASP A 53 3.10 4.43 1.63
N TYR A 54 2.35 3.59 2.33
CA TYR A 54 0.99 3.90 2.77
C TYR A 54 0.96 5.08 3.75
N ASP A 55 2.08 5.38 4.42
CA ASP A 55 2.24 6.51 5.34
C ASP A 55 2.33 7.87 4.61
N MET A 56 2.52 7.90 3.28
CA MET A 56 2.52 9.15 2.51
C MET A 56 1.11 9.62 2.11
N MET A 57 0.07 8.84 2.45
CA MET A 57 -1.35 9.19 2.23
C MET A 57 -1.99 9.82 3.49
N ASP A 58 -1.20 10.26 4.48
CA ASP A 58 -1.70 11.06 5.62
C ASP A 58 -1.49 12.57 5.41
N ASP A 59 -0.97 13.00 4.25
CA ASP A 59 -0.82 14.42 3.88
C ASP A 59 -1.87 14.86 2.83
N TYR A 60 -3.10 14.33 2.90
CA TYR A 60 -4.24 15.11 2.43
C TYR A 60 -4.68 15.99 3.60
N SER A 61 -4.04 17.15 3.69
CA SER A 61 -4.49 18.29 4.48
C SER A 61 -6.02 18.40 4.44
N ASP A 62 -6.59 18.38 5.64
CA ASP A 62 -7.86 18.95 6.02
C ASP A 62 -7.94 20.42 5.59
N ASP A 63 -8.26 20.68 4.32
CA ASP A 63 -8.70 22.00 3.86
C ASP A 63 -9.51 21.82 2.57
N ASP A 64 -10.83 21.78 2.72
CA ASP A 64 -11.76 22.69 2.04
C ASP A 64 -13.21 22.19 2.17
N GLU A 65 -13.88 22.80 3.15
CA GLU A 65 -15.20 23.42 2.95
C GLU A 65 -16.33 22.54 2.37
N TYR A 66 -16.91 21.69 3.21
CA TYR A 66 -18.34 21.33 3.07
C TYR A 66 -19.15 21.85 4.25
N GLU A 67 -19.57 23.10 4.08
CA GLU A 67 -20.60 23.75 4.86
C GLU A 67 -21.94 22.99 4.74
N THR A 68 -22.62 22.88 5.88
CA THR A 68 -24.07 22.59 6.06
C THR A 68 -24.57 21.15 5.95
N VAL A 69 -24.63 20.47 7.10
CA VAL A 69 -25.89 19.81 7.49
C VAL A 69 -26.31 20.27 8.88
N VAL A 70 -27.40 21.04 8.87
CA VAL A 70 -28.03 21.77 9.97
C VAL A 70 -28.25 20.87 11.18
N LYS A 71 -27.63 21.21 12.32
CA LYS A 71 -27.98 20.64 13.63
C LYS A 71 -29.38 21.14 14.01
N PHE A 72 -30.40 20.31 13.83
CA PHE A 72 -31.71 20.59 14.40
C PHE A 72 -31.60 20.63 15.93
N PRO A 73 -31.96 21.74 16.60
CA PRO A 73 -31.98 21.76 18.05
C PRO A 73 -33.11 20.87 18.55
N HIS A 74 -32.77 19.84 19.32
CA HIS A 74 -33.74 19.05 20.09
C HIS A 74 -34.57 19.98 20.98
N LYS A 75 -35.81 20.26 20.58
CA LYS A 75 -36.80 20.87 21.47
C LYS A 75 -37.37 19.79 22.38
N LYS A 76 -36.95 19.80 23.64
CA LYS A 76 -37.69 19.19 24.75
C LYS A 76 -38.91 20.07 25.06
N HIS A 77 -40.10 19.47 25.15
CA HIS A 77 -41.30 19.84 25.93
C HIS A 77 -42.53 19.15 25.26
N TYR A 78 -43.46 18.49 25.95
CA TYR A 78 -44.14 18.83 27.20
C TYR A 78 -44.53 17.61 28.05
N ASN A 79 -44.72 17.88 29.35
CA ASN A 79 -45.51 17.11 30.30
C ASN A 79 -46.99 17.06 29.88
N GLU A 80 -47.66 15.94 30.17
CA GLU A 80 -49.01 15.94 30.75
C GLU A 80 -49.13 14.74 31.71
#